data_AF-A0A9P8A470-F1
#
_entry.id   AF-A0A9P8A470-F1
#
_cell.length_a   1.000
_cell.length_b   1.000
_cell.length_c   1.000
_cell.angle_alpha   90.00
_cell.angle_beta   90.00
_cell.angle_gamma   90.00
#
_symmetry.space_group_name_H-M   'P 1'
#
loop_
_entity.id
_entity.type
_entity.pdbx_description
1 polymer ?
#
loop_
_entity_poly.entity_id
_entity_poly.type
_entity_poly.pdbx_seq_one_letter_code
_entity_poly.pdbx_strand_id
1 'polypeptide(L)'
;MRLIKQNDDDAAAEAAMRGGAIGALKYCTVALFAGGVLNATWPKFRAIRPPQKGWLMVAAFLGGFGNGSDTAFTNFERRDRELQIRVANQRRHELIYGTAEEKQAAAAALSTPSESTPAPAPASASASASA
;
A
#
# COMPACT_ATOMS: atom_id res chain seq x y z
N MET A 1 -3.77 -13.81 -17.04
CA MET A 1 -4.27 -13.89 -15.65
C MET A 1 -3.27 -14.47 -14.63
N ARG A 2 -2.26 -15.26 -15.02
CA ARG A 2 -1.32 -15.90 -14.06
C ARG A 2 -0.28 -14.95 -13.45
N LEU A 3 0.14 -13.91 -14.18
CA LEU A 3 1.14 -12.92 -13.74
C LEU A 3 0.62 -11.97 -12.64
N ILE A 4 -0.66 -11.57 -12.71
CA ILE A 4 -1.25 -10.67 -11.70
C ILE A 4 -1.34 -11.39 -10.35
N LYS A 5 -1.74 -12.67 -10.37
CA LYS A 5 -1.82 -13.50 -9.17
C LYS A 5 -0.46 -13.77 -8.52
N GLN A 6 0.61 -13.93 -9.30
CA GLN A 6 1.97 -14.09 -8.76
C GLN A 6 2.46 -12.85 -8.00
N ASN A 7 2.17 -11.64 -8.50
CA ASN A 7 2.55 -10.42 -7.80
C ASN A 7 1.82 -10.27 -6.45
N ASP A 8 0.56 -10.68 -6.39
CA ASP A 8 -0.23 -10.63 -5.16
C ASP A 8 0.26 -11.68 -4.14
N ASP A 9 0.63 -12.88 -4.60
CA ASP A 9 1.20 -13.94 -3.77
C ASP A 9 2.57 -13.52 -3.19
N ASP A 10 3.41 -12.86 -3.99
CA ASP A 10 4.72 -12.34 -3.55
C ASP A 10 4.58 -11.18 -2.53
N ALA A 11 3.63 -10.27 -2.75
CA ALA A 11 3.34 -9.18 -1.81
C ALA A 11 2.78 -9.69 -0.47
N ALA A 12 1.93 -10.71 -0.51
CA ALA A 12 1.40 -11.35 0.69
C ALA A 12 2.52 -12.10 1.45
N ALA A 13 3.41 -12.79 0.73
CA ALA A 13 4.57 -13.46 1.31
C ALA A 13 5.54 -12.47 1.99
N GLU A 14 5.80 -11.31 1.36
CA GLU A 14 6.64 -10.27 1.96
C GLU A 14 6.00 -9.68 3.23
N ALA A 15 4.70 -9.38 3.20
CA ALA A 15 3.96 -8.89 4.37
C ALA A 15 4.01 -9.90 5.53
N ALA A 16 3.87 -11.19 5.22
CA ALA A 16 3.95 -12.26 6.20
C ALA A 16 5.36 -12.46 6.76
N MET A 17 6.41 -12.36 5.94
CA MET A 17 7.79 -12.42 6.42
C MET A 17 8.10 -11.25 7.35
N ARG A 18 7.63 -10.03 7.03
CA ARG A 18 7.78 -8.85 7.91
C ARG A 18 7.01 -9.02 9.22
N GLY A 19 5.77 -9.51 9.15
CA GLY A 19 4.96 -9.83 10.32
C GLY A 19 5.59 -10.89 11.20
N GLY A 20 6.09 -11.96 10.58
CA GLY A 20 6.81 -13.03 11.25
C GLY A 20 8.10 -12.54 11.90
N ALA A 21 8.89 -11.69 11.23
CA ALA A 21 10.10 -11.11 11.81
C ALA A 21 9.81 -10.26 13.07
N ILE A 22 8.76 -9.43 13.02
CA ILE A 22 8.31 -8.64 14.18
C ILE A 22 7.81 -9.56 15.31
N GLY A 23 7.02 -10.58 14.97
CA GLY A 23 6.53 -11.57 15.93
C GLY A 23 7.66 -12.35 16.59
N ALA A 24 8.66 -12.79 15.81
CA ALA A 24 9.83 -13.49 16.30
C ALA A 24 10.64 -12.64 17.28
N LEU A 25 10.86 -11.36 16.96
CA LEU A 25 11.50 -10.41 17.86
C LEU A 25 10.74 -10.26 19.19
N LYS A 26 9.41 -10.12 19.15
CA LYS A 26 8.57 -10.00 20.35
C LYS A 26 8.64 -11.24 21.24
N TYR A 27 8.63 -12.44 20.67
CA TYR A 27 8.69 -13.66 21.47
C TYR A 27 10.11 -13.97 21.94
N CYS A 28 11.14 -13.59 21.18
CA CYS A 28 12.53 -13.68 21.63
C CYS A 28 12.80 -12.80 22.86
N THR A 29 12.26 -11.57 22.91
CA THR A 29 12.43 -10.72 24.09
C THR A 29 11.73 -11.31 25.31
N VAL A 30 10.53 -11.86 25.14
CA VAL A 30 9.81 -12.59 26.21
C VAL A 30 10.59 -13.83 26.65
N ALA A 31 11.20 -14.58 25.73
CA ALA A 31 11.98 -15.78 26.05
C ALA A 31 13.30 -15.47 26.75
N LEU A 32 13.97 -14.36 26.42
CA LEU A 32 15.12 -13.84 27.17
C LEU A 32 14.74 -13.48 28.59
N PHE A 33 13.63 -12.77 28.76
CA PHE A 33 13.15 -12.40 30.09
C PHE A 33 12.75 -13.65 30.91
N ALA A 34 11.92 -14.52 30.33
CA ALA A 34 11.49 -15.76 30.98
C ALA A 34 12.68 -16.68 31.29
N GLY A 35 13.62 -16.81 30.36
CA GLY A 35 14.85 -17.58 30.54
C GLY A 35 15.72 -17.03 31.67
N GLY A 36 15.83 -15.70 31.80
CA GLY A 36 16.50 -15.04 32.91
C GLY A 36 15.83 -15.33 34.26
N VAL A 37 14.50 -15.20 34.32
CA VAL A 37 13.71 -15.50 35.52
C VAL A 37 13.85 -16.97 35.91
N LEU A 38 13.68 -17.90 34.97
CA LEU A 38 13.82 -19.34 35.19
C LEU A 38 15.23 -19.73 35.67
N ASN A 39 16.27 -19.06 35.14
CA ASN A 39 17.64 -19.29 35.58
C ASN A 39 17.90 -18.75 37.01
N ALA A 40 17.16 -17.73 37.45
CA ALA A 40 17.27 -17.18 38.81
C ALA A 40 16.45 -17.98 39.84
N THR A 41 15.24 -18.39 39.50
CA THR A 41 14.28 -18.98 40.45
C THR A 41 14.29 -20.51 40.46
N TRP A 42 14.72 -21.16 39.37
CA TRP A 42 14.60 -22.61 39.24
C TRP A 42 15.96 -23.33 39.19
N PRO A 43 16.36 -24.05 40.26
CA PRO A 43 17.67 -24.71 40.32
C PRO A 43 17.84 -25.83 39.28
N LYS A 44 16.77 -26.57 38.97
CA LYS A 44 16.76 -27.56 37.89
C LYS A 44 17.01 -26.94 36.52
N PHE A 45 16.41 -25.78 36.22
CA PHE A 45 16.64 -25.09 34.96
C PHE A 45 18.08 -24.56 34.88
N ARG A 46 18.63 -24.11 36.01
CA ARG A 46 20.03 -23.69 36.12
C ARG A 46 21.02 -24.79 35.74
N ALA A 47 20.75 -26.03 36.16
CA ALA A 47 21.59 -27.21 35.90
C ALA A 47 21.58 -27.69 34.43
N ILE A 48 20.65 -27.21 33.59
CA ILE A 48 20.58 -27.57 32.17
C ILE A 48 21.77 -26.97 31.41
N ARG A 49 22.30 -27.71 30.44
CA ARG A 49 23.45 -27.27 29.62
C ARG A 49 23.06 -26.06 28.75
N PRO A 50 23.96 -25.08 28.55
CA PRO A 50 23.70 -23.90 27.71
C PRO A 50 23.11 -24.18 26.31
N PRO A 51 23.57 -25.18 25.53
CA PRO A 51 22.97 -25.47 24.22
C PRO A 51 21.52 -25.96 24.32
N GLN A 52 21.15 -26.66 25.39
CA GLN A 52 19.76 -27.08 25.61
C GLN A 52 18.85 -25.89 25.97
N LYS A 53 19.38 -24.89 26.69
CA LYS A 53 18.65 -23.64 26.96
C LYS A 53 18.40 -22.82 25.69
N GLY A 54 19.30 -22.92 24.70
CA GLY A 54 19.14 -22.30 23.38
C GLY A 54 17.89 -22.75 22.63
N TRP A 55 17.40 -23.98 22.86
CA TRP A 55 16.16 -24.45 22.25
C TRP A 55 14.92 -23.66 22.70
N LEU A 56 14.95 -23.04 23.89
CA LEU A 56 13.91 -22.12 24.32
C LEU A 56 13.82 -20.91 23.37
N MET A 57 14.98 -20.37 22.96
CA MET A 57 15.04 -19.25 22.02
C MET A 57 14.56 -19.65 20.65
N VAL A 58 14.95 -20.83 20.17
CA VAL A 58 14.50 -21.35 18.88
C VAL A 58 12.99 -21.56 18.88
N ALA A 59 12.44 -22.18 19.93
CA ALA A 59 11.00 -22.40 20.07
C ALA A 59 10.23 -21.08 20.15
N ALA A 60 10.73 -20.10 20.91
CA ALA A 60 10.12 -18.78 20.99
C ALA A 60 10.20 -18.01 19.67
N PHE A 61 11.34 -18.08 18.98
CA PHE A 61 11.51 -17.48 17.66
C PHE A 61 10.53 -18.08 16.65
N LEU A 62 10.43 -19.41 16.58
CA LEU A 62 9.53 -20.11 15.65
C LEU A 62 8.06 -19.84 15.97
N GLY A 63 7.68 -19.88 17.26
CA GLY A 63 6.33 -19.59 17.71
C GLY A 63 5.92 -18.14 17.46
N GLY A 64 6.85 -17.20 17.71
CA GLY A 64 6.65 -15.79 17.41
C GLY A 64 6.59 -15.51 15.92
N PHE A 65 7.42 -16.16 15.12
CA PHE A 65 7.40 -16.05 13.67
C PHE A 65 6.08 -16.54 13.09
N GLY A 66 5.61 -17.71 13.50
CA GLY A 66 4.33 -18.27 13.03
C GLY A 66 3.13 -17.40 13.41
N ASN A 67 3.05 -16.92 14.65
CA ASN A 67 1.95 -16.05 15.07
C ASN A 67 2.01 -14.68 14.38
N GLY A 68 3.21 -14.11 14.25
CA GLY A 68 3.43 -12.84 13.55
C GLY A 68 3.12 -12.91 12.06
N SER A 69 3.46 -14.02 11.38
CA SER A 69 3.19 -14.18 9.95
C SER A 69 1.71 -14.41 9.69
N ASP A 70 1.02 -15.21 10.51
CA ASP A 70 -0.41 -15.49 10.37
C ASP A 70 -1.28 -14.23 10.62
N THR A 71 -0.95 -13.47 11.66
CA THR A 71 -1.61 -12.18 11.92
C THR A 71 -1.33 -11.14 10.83
N ALA A 72 -0.18 -11.18 10.17
CA ALA A 72 0.11 -10.30 9.05
C ALA A 72 -0.61 -10.73 7.77
N PHE A 73 -0.68 -12.03 7.47
CA PHE A 73 -1.46 -12.56 6.35
C PHE A 73 -2.93 -12.22 6.46
N THR A 74 -3.55 -12.49 7.61
CA THR A 74 -4.98 -12.19 7.83
C THR A 74 -5.29 -10.69 7.76
N ASN A 75 -4.37 -9.82 8.18
CA ASN A 75 -4.52 -8.37 8.03
C ASN A 75 -4.24 -7.89 6.60
N PHE A 76 -3.36 -8.55 5.85
CA PHE A 76 -3.11 -8.26 4.44
C PHE A 76 -4.38 -8.50 3.62
N GLU A 77 -5.05 -9.63 3.81
CA GLU A 77 -6.33 -9.92 3.13
C GLU A 77 -7.42 -8.89 3.44
N ARG A 78 -7.48 -8.41 4.69
CA ARG A 78 -8.45 -7.37 5.10
C ARG A 78 -8.12 -6.02 4.47
N ARG A 79 -6.85 -5.60 4.53
CA ARG A 79 -6.41 -4.32 3.97
C ARG A 79 -6.49 -4.30 2.44
N ASP A 80 -6.22 -5.43 1.79
CA ASP A 80 -6.30 -5.55 0.34
C ASP A 80 -7.74 -5.36 -0.15
N ARG A 81 -8.72 -5.98 0.53
CA ARG A 81 -10.15 -5.76 0.22
C ARG A 81 -10.55 -4.29 0.39
N GLU A 82 -10.10 -3.62 1.45
CA GLU A 82 -10.37 -2.19 1.65
C GLU A 82 -9.72 -1.31 0.58
N LEU A 83 -8.50 -1.64 0.15
CA LEU A 83 -7.79 -0.93 -0.91
C LEU A 83 -8.47 -1.13 -2.27
N GLN A 84 -8.89 -2.35 -2.60
CA GLN A 84 -9.62 -2.63 -3.83
C GLN A 84 -10.92 -1.82 -3.91
N ILE A 85 -11.66 -1.70 -2.80
CA ILE A 85 -12.88 -0.87 -2.73
C ILE A 85 -12.55 0.61 -2.96
N ARG A 86 -11.49 1.14 -2.34
CA ARG A 86 -11.08 2.54 -2.56
C ARG A 86 -10.66 2.80 -4.00
N VAL A 87 -9.86 1.92 -4.60
CA VAL A 87 -9.41 2.05 -5.99
C VAL A 87 -10.59 1.96 -6.95
N ALA A 88 -11.55 1.05 -6.70
CA ALA A 88 -12.76 0.97 -7.50
C ALA A 88 -13.63 2.24 -7.39
N ASN A 89 -13.76 2.80 -6.18
CA ASN A 89 -14.48 4.05 -5.96
C ASN A 89 -13.77 5.25 -6.61
N GLN A 90 -12.44 5.32 -6.54
CA GLN A 90 -11.64 6.34 -7.22
C GLN A 90 -11.81 6.26 -8.74
N ARG A 91 -11.70 5.06 -9.34
CA ARG A 91 -11.92 4.87 -10.78
C ARG A 91 -13.33 5.26 -11.21
N ARG A 92 -14.36 4.92 -10.40
CA ARG A 92 -15.74 5.36 -10.67
C ARG A 92 -15.87 6.89 -10.60
N HIS A 93 -15.23 7.51 -9.61
CA HIS A 93 -15.24 8.96 -9.46
C HIS A 93 -14.51 9.66 -10.63
N GLU A 94 -13.37 9.13 -11.08
CA GLU A 94 -12.63 9.62 -12.24
C GLU A 94 -13.45 9.49 -13.54
N LEU A 95 -14.18 8.39 -13.74
CA LEU A 95 -15.07 8.21 -14.89
C LEU A 95 -16.23 9.21 -14.91
N ILE A 96 -16.81 9.52 -13.75
CA ILE A 96 -18.00 10.38 -13.65
C ILE A 96 -17.64 11.87 -13.72
N TYR A 97 -16.50 12.26 -13.13
CA TYR A 97 -16.13 13.66 -12.97
C TYR A 97 -14.92 14.11 -13.80
N GLY A 98 -14.38 13.22 -14.63
CA GLY A 98 -13.12 13.44 -15.35
C GLY A 98 -11.91 13.32 -14.43
N THR A 99 -10.74 13.08 -15.03
CA THR A 99 -9.48 13.05 -14.26
C THR A 99 -9.20 14.43 -13.65
N ALA A 100 -8.39 14.48 -12.59
CA ALA A 100 -7.98 15.76 -12.00
C ALA A 100 -7.31 16.69 -13.05
N GLU A 101 -6.66 16.10 -14.05
CA GLU A 101 -6.05 16.78 -15.18
C GLU A 101 -7.10 17.36 -16.14
N GLU A 102 -8.16 16.63 -16.46
CA GLU A 102 -9.28 17.16 -17.28
C GLU A 102 -10.04 18.28 -16.55
N LYS A 103 -10.20 18.17 -15.22
CA LYS A 103 -10.78 19.25 -14.41
C LYS A 103 -9.90 20.50 -14.38
N GLN A 104 -8.58 20.35 -14.28
CA GLN A 104 -7.65 21.49 -14.36
C GLN A 104 -7.62 22.10 -15.76
N ALA A 105 -7.66 21.29 -16.82
CA ALA A 105 -7.73 21.77 -18.20
C ALA A 105 -9.05 22.49 -18.50
N ALA A 106 -10.19 21.96 -18.02
CA ALA A 106 -11.50 22.60 -18.17
C ALA A 106 -11.60 23.90 -17.36
N ALA A 107 -11.03 23.95 -16.15
CA ALA A 107 -10.97 25.17 -15.35
C ALA A 107 -10.06 26.24 -15.99
N ALA A 108 -8.93 25.83 -16.58
CA ALA A 108 -8.05 26.74 -17.33
C ALA A 108 -8.73 27.29 -18.60
N ALA A 109 -9.47 26.45 -19.34
CA ALA A 109 -10.24 26.85 -20.51
C ALA A 109 -11.43 27.78 -20.19
N LEU A 110 -12.02 27.65 -19.00
CA LEU A 110 -13.08 28.57 -18.53
C LEU A 110 -12.53 29.93 -18.04
N SER A 111 -11.22 30.02 -17.77
CA SER A 111 -10.57 31.21 -17.21
C SER A 111 -9.97 32.14 -18.27
N THR A 112 -9.93 31.73 -19.53
CA THR A 112 -9.53 32.61 -20.64
C THR A 112 -10.72 33.48 -21.07
N PRO A 113 -10.67 34.82 -20.90
CA PRO A 113 -11.72 35.70 -21.40
C PRO A 113 -11.71 35.64 -22.93
N SER A 114 -12.90 35.49 -23.53
CA SER A 114 -13.07 35.48 -24.98
C SER A 114 -12.46 36.73 -25.60
N GLU A 115 -11.33 36.57 -26.28
CA GLU A 115 -10.75 37.61 -27.11
C GLU A 115 -11.66 37.82 -28.33
N SER A 116 -12.03 39.08 -28.50
CA SER A 116 -13.01 39.63 -29.43
C SER A 116 -12.80 39.19 -30.88
N THR A 117 -13.90 38.74 -31.50
CA THR A 117 -14.12 38.71 -32.95
C THR A 117 -13.66 40.02 -33.61
N PRO A 118 -12.71 40.01 -34.56
CA PRO A 118 -12.54 41.16 -35.43
C PRO A 118 -13.68 41.15 -36.46
N ALA A 119 -14.47 42.22 -36.45
CA ALA A 119 -15.54 42.48 -37.40
C ALA A 119 -15.01 42.49 -38.86
N PRO A 120 -15.77 41.97 -39.85
CA PRO A 120 -15.39 42.08 -41.24
C PRO A 120 -15.46 43.55 -41.68
N ALA A 121 -14.34 44.09 -42.17
CA ALA A 121 -14.24 45.43 -42.72
C ALA A 121 -15.13 45.57 -43.97
N PRO A 122 -15.92 46.65 -44.12
CA PRO A 122 -16.70 46.89 -45.32
C PRO A 122 -15.93 47.69 -46.39
N ALA A 123 -16.29 47.41 -47.64
CA ALA A 123 -16.24 48.26 -48.82
C ALA A 123 -14.94 48.33 -49.67
N SER A 124 -15.04 47.77 -50.87
CA SER A 124 -14.80 48.56 -52.09
C SER A 124 -15.67 48.05 -53.23
N ALA A 125 -16.71 48.81 -53.54
CA ALA A 125 -17.49 48.68 -54.76
C ALA A 125 -16.66 49.23 -55.93
N SER A 126 -16.39 48.42 -56.95
CA SER A 126 -15.96 48.90 -58.26
C SER A 126 -17.08 48.64 -59.26
N ALA A 127 -17.93 49.64 -59.43
CA ALA A 127 -18.78 49.77 -60.60
C ALA A 127 -17.89 50.10 -61.81
N SER A 128 -17.93 49.26 -62.85
CA SER A 128 -17.49 49.63 -64.20
C SER A 128 -18.59 49.21 -65.18
N ALA A 129 -19.44 50.18 -65.52
CA ALA A 129 -20.38 50.13 -66.63
C ALA A 129 -19.85 51.07 -67.72
N SER A 130 -19.82 50.57 -68.97
CA SER A 130 -19.75 51.27 -70.28
C SER A 130 -18.80 50.51 -71.21
N ALA A 131 -19.07 50.23 -72.48
CA ALA A 131 -20.25 50.32 -73.34
C ALA A 131 -19.93 49.45 -74.57
#